data_AF-A0A4S4KLS8-F1
#
_entry.id   AF-A0A4S4KLS8-F1
#
_cell.length_a   1.000
_cell.length_b   1.000
_cell.length_c   1.000
_cell.angle_alpha   90.00
_cell.angle_beta   90.00
_cell.angle_gamma   90.00
#
_symmetry.space_group_name_H-M   'P 1'
#
loop_
_entity.id
_entity.type
_entity.pdbx_description
1 polymer ?
#
loop_
_entity_poly.entity_id
_entity_poly.type
_entity_poly.pdbx_seq_one_letter_code
_entity_poly.pdbx_strand_id
1 'polypeptide(L)'
;MIKIQTPGYKPVAASWQEMGGIHGVPYTNWSGDPNGPDTPVDDSAWEGYCYHSSALFPQWHRVVMLLVEQSVTNEARAIVGEIEKDTKIDSIEKTKWRNAGSKLRFPYWDWSDKKVEKTGFPKIFIAATVDVIDPHKPTSTMALSNPLMCYIFEPIPAGAPDQSPVYFSQWVRTYRWATRSALTNDVDGPRPITAPISVIRSKLARVFSFPAEAPEELQPTYWEYFSDASKTLPNAHLAATLSSLEEPHNKIHLDIGGTGNMSYLEMAEDQYGTYQEKAGAIISEDSCLPPFRKDSEHYWVAKDVRGLQPGQGLDKYYTYPPLTLPVKGGKSVTIDVMKSSTADERIEYIAALREYYKDDPVPLRDGSGVKAKPRFFYPDLDPDTGYKIISGYRDFVVVGSLSQYAFRGSHRLELFLDESFVGDVSVFSRLNPEQCEA
;
A
#
# COMPACT_ATOMS: atom_id res chain seq x y z
N MET A 1 -14.76 9.68 -9.55
CA MET A 1 -13.79 8.90 -10.35
C MET A 1 -13.85 9.23 -11.84
N ILE A 2 -14.96 8.97 -12.57
CA ILE A 2 -15.05 9.26 -14.02
C ILE A 2 -14.62 10.70 -14.36
N LYS A 3 -15.15 11.70 -13.63
CA LYS A 3 -14.85 13.12 -13.85
C LYS A 3 -13.36 13.47 -13.66
N ILE A 4 -12.73 13.01 -12.58
CA ILE A 4 -11.30 13.28 -12.33
C ILE A 4 -10.37 12.53 -13.29
N GLN A 5 -10.85 11.47 -13.96
CA GLN A 5 -10.13 10.75 -15.01
C GLN A 5 -10.36 11.34 -16.41
N THR A 6 -11.29 12.29 -16.55
CA THR A 6 -11.63 12.88 -17.85
C THR A 6 -10.48 13.79 -18.32
N PRO A 7 -10.07 13.70 -19.60
CA PRO A 7 -9.04 14.59 -20.16
C PRO A 7 -9.40 16.06 -19.97
N GLY A 8 -8.42 16.86 -19.56
CA GLY A 8 -8.61 18.30 -19.33
C GLY A 8 -9.33 18.65 -18.02
N TYR A 9 -9.50 17.71 -17.08
CA TYR A 9 -10.04 17.98 -15.75
C TYR A 9 -9.35 19.17 -15.07
N LYS A 10 -10.13 19.97 -14.33
CA LYS A 10 -9.64 21.13 -13.58
C LYS A 10 -10.05 21.03 -12.10
N PRO A 11 -9.14 21.37 -11.17
CA PRO A 11 -7.74 21.78 -11.41
C PRO A 11 -6.87 20.63 -11.92
N VAL A 12 -5.87 20.94 -12.74
CA VAL A 12 -4.99 19.93 -13.40
C VAL A 12 -4.35 19.02 -12.37
N ALA A 13 -3.83 19.61 -11.29
CA ALA A 13 -3.22 18.92 -10.16
C ALA A 13 -4.08 17.80 -9.54
N ALA A 14 -5.42 17.90 -9.62
CA ALA A 14 -6.36 16.91 -9.09
C ALA A 14 -6.89 15.93 -10.16
N SER A 15 -6.38 16.00 -11.40
CA SER A 15 -6.66 14.99 -12.41
C SER A 15 -5.97 13.67 -12.06
N TRP A 16 -6.58 12.55 -12.45
CA TRP A 16 -6.07 11.22 -12.12
C TRP A 16 -4.66 10.97 -12.68
N GLN A 17 -4.39 11.46 -13.90
CA GLN A 17 -3.08 11.35 -14.53
C GLN A 17 -2.00 12.12 -13.77
N GLU A 18 -2.29 13.36 -13.37
CA GLU A 18 -1.34 14.20 -12.63
C GLU A 18 -1.06 13.64 -11.24
N MET A 19 -2.09 13.16 -10.52
CA MET A 19 -1.89 12.50 -9.23
C MET A 19 -1.08 11.21 -9.37
N GLY A 20 -1.32 10.41 -10.40
CA GLY A 20 -0.52 9.21 -10.69
C GLY A 20 0.93 9.55 -11.05
N GLY A 21 1.14 10.64 -11.78
CA GLY A 21 2.46 11.12 -12.20
C GLY A 21 3.34 11.61 -11.05
N ILE A 22 2.78 12.00 -9.90
CA ILE A 22 3.58 12.30 -8.69
C ILE A 22 4.45 11.11 -8.30
N HIS A 23 3.91 9.90 -8.42
CA HIS A 23 4.59 8.68 -8.02
C HIS A 23 5.76 8.34 -8.96
N GLY A 24 5.69 8.75 -10.23
CA GLY A 24 6.72 8.44 -11.20
C GLY A 24 6.63 9.16 -12.55
N VAL A 25 6.52 8.42 -13.65
CA VAL A 25 6.45 8.99 -15.01
C VAL A 25 5.29 9.99 -15.06
N PRO A 26 5.49 11.21 -15.57
CA PRO A 26 6.57 11.64 -16.49
C PRO A 26 7.80 12.30 -15.85
N TYR A 27 7.99 12.20 -14.52
CA TYR A 27 9.09 12.83 -13.79
C TYR A 27 9.16 14.36 -13.95
N THR A 28 8.00 14.99 -14.03
CA THR A 28 7.90 16.43 -14.08
C THR A 28 7.52 16.99 -12.72
N ASN A 29 7.82 18.27 -12.49
CA ASN A 29 7.24 18.97 -11.35
C ASN A 29 5.70 18.85 -11.41
N TRP A 30 5.09 18.52 -10.27
CA TRP A 30 3.66 18.36 -10.17
C TRP A 30 2.97 19.73 -10.20
N SER A 31 1.92 19.88 -11.00
CA SER A 31 1.23 21.17 -11.20
C SER A 31 0.59 21.76 -9.93
N GLY A 32 0.43 20.96 -8.86
CA GLY A 32 -0.02 21.43 -7.55
C GLY A 32 1.07 22.05 -6.66
N ASP A 33 2.34 22.00 -7.09
CA ASP A 33 3.50 22.60 -6.44
C ASP A 33 4.18 23.64 -7.35
N PRO A 34 3.54 24.81 -7.59
CA PRO A 34 4.04 25.81 -8.54
C PRO A 34 5.36 26.47 -8.10
N ASN A 35 5.74 26.31 -6.83
CA ASN A 35 6.99 26.81 -6.26
C ASN A 35 7.99 25.67 -5.99
N GLY A 36 7.67 24.45 -6.42
CA GLY A 36 8.60 23.33 -6.42
C GLY A 36 9.77 23.64 -7.35
N PRO A 37 10.96 23.06 -7.10
CA PRO A 37 12.05 23.29 -8.02
C PRO A 37 11.70 22.70 -9.38
N ASP A 38 12.10 23.38 -10.46
CA ASP A 38 11.87 22.88 -11.81
C ASP A 38 12.75 21.68 -12.14
N THR A 39 13.78 21.41 -11.33
CA THR A 39 14.69 20.27 -11.43
C THR A 39 15.03 19.67 -10.04
N PRO A 40 15.36 18.37 -9.91
CA PRO A 40 15.75 17.73 -8.68
C PRO A 40 17.10 18.28 -8.23
N VAL A 41 17.43 17.94 -7.00
CA VAL A 41 18.55 18.50 -6.25
C VAL A 41 19.90 17.91 -6.69
N ASP A 42 19.91 16.95 -7.62
CA ASP A 42 21.08 16.37 -8.29
C ASP A 42 20.77 16.10 -9.77
N ASP A 43 21.67 16.46 -10.69
CA ASP A 43 21.46 16.44 -12.15
C ASP A 43 21.51 15.02 -12.76
N SER A 44 21.83 13.99 -11.96
CA SER A 44 21.81 12.58 -12.38
C SER A 44 20.41 11.98 -12.19
N ALA A 45 19.77 11.66 -13.31
CA ALA A 45 18.54 10.84 -13.50
C ALA A 45 17.42 11.03 -12.46
N TRP A 46 16.33 11.64 -12.90
CA TRP A 46 15.15 11.95 -12.10
C TRP A 46 14.27 10.72 -11.87
N GLU A 47 13.80 10.54 -10.63
CA GLU A 47 13.18 9.28 -10.22
C GLU A 47 11.82 9.44 -9.54
N GLY A 48 11.09 10.51 -9.88
CA GLY A 48 9.79 10.84 -9.29
C GLY A 48 9.86 11.18 -7.80
N TYR A 49 8.69 11.44 -7.19
CA TYR A 49 8.63 11.87 -5.80
C TYR A 49 8.49 10.72 -4.80
N CYS A 50 8.22 9.50 -5.25
CA CYS A 50 7.84 8.41 -4.35
C CYS A 50 9.00 7.96 -3.44
N TYR A 51 8.71 7.82 -2.15
CA TYR A 51 9.65 7.30 -1.17
C TYR A 51 9.44 5.79 -1.04
N HIS A 52 10.32 5.01 -1.69
CA HIS A 52 10.44 3.56 -1.52
C HIS A 52 11.80 3.25 -0.93
N SER A 53 11.89 2.16 -0.17
CA SER A 53 13.09 1.83 0.59
C SER A 53 13.63 3.02 1.41
N SER A 54 12.71 3.72 2.08
CA SER A 54 13.00 4.90 2.89
C SER A 54 12.12 4.94 4.14
N ALA A 55 12.65 5.50 5.24
CA ALA A 55 11.93 5.68 6.49
C ALA A 55 10.71 6.64 6.39
N LEU A 56 10.57 7.36 5.27
CA LEU A 56 9.44 8.22 4.95
C LEU A 56 8.32 7.51 4.14
N PHE A 57 8.52 6.26 3.74
CA PHE A 57 7.55 5.49 2.94
C PHE A 57 6.11 5.59 3.48
N PRO A 58 5.81 5.29 4.77
CA PRO A 58 4.44 5.34 5.27
C PRO A 58 3.84 6.76 5.30
N GLN A 59 4.66 7.76 5.62
CA GLN A 59 4.23 9.14 5.79
C GLN A 59 3.91 9.77 4.44
N TRP A 60 4.80 9.62 3.46
CA TRP A 60 4.63 10.17 2.13
C TRP A 60 3.40 9.59 1.44
N HIS A 61 3.25 8.27 1.47
CA HIS A 61 2.08 7.59 0.88
C HIS A 61 0.77 7.94 1.61
N ARG A 62 0.81 8.27 2.91
CA ARG A 62 -0.38 8.79 3.61
C ARG A 62 -0.84 10.13 3.01
N VAL A 63 0.08 11.02 2.64
CA VAL A 63 -0.29 12.29 1.99
C VAL A 63 -0.78 12.08 0.56
N VAL A 64 -0.21 11.12 -0.19
CA VAL A 64 -0.76 10.70 -1.49
C VAL A 64 -2.23 10.30 -1.36
N MET A 65 -2.56 9.47 -0.37
CA MET A 65 -3.94 9.04 -0.15
C MET A 65 -4.87 10.18 0.29
N LEU A 66 -4.35 11.16 1.05
CA LEU A 66 -5.08 12.39 1.38
C LEU A 66 -5.41 13.21 0.12
N LEU A 67 -4.47 13.33 -0.82
CA LEU A 67 -4.68 14.01 -2.09
C LEU A 67 -5.76 13.29 -2.94
N VAL A 68 -5.68 11.96 -3.03
CA VAL A 68 -6.69 11.15 -3.72
C VAL A 68 -8.07 11.34 -3.09
N GLU A 69 -8.16 11.23 -1.76
CA GLU A 69 -9.42 11.42 -1.03
C GLU A 69 -9.98 12.82 -1.19
N GLN A 70 -9.15 13.86 -1.07
CA GLN A 70 -9.56 15.24 -1.26
C GLN A 70 -10.10 15.47 -2.68
N SER A 71 -9.42 14.97 -3.70
CA SER A 71 -9.85 15.10 -5.10
C SER A 71 -11.18 14.41 -5.36
N VAL A 72 -11.35 13.18 -4.87
CA VAL A 72 -12.60 12.43 -5.00
C VAL A 72 -13.75 13.10 -4.26
N THR A 73 -13.52 13.56 -3.03
CA THR A 73 -14.57 14.19 -2.23
C THR A 73 -14.94 15.58 -2.72
N ASN A 74 -13.99 16.35 -3.26
CA ASN A 74 -14.29 17.63 -3.92
C ASN A 74 -15.16 17.43 -5.16
N GLU A 75 -14.86 16.44 -5.99
CA GLU A 75 -15.70 16.10 -7.15
C GLU A 75 -17.09 15.62 -6.72
N ALA A 76 -17.17 14.79 -5.67
CA ALA A 76 -18.45 14.36 -5.14
C ALA A 76 -19.31 15.54 -4.63
N ARG A 77 -18.68 16.54 -3.98
CA ARG A 77 -19.37 17.77 -3.55
C ARG A 77 -19.84 18.60 -4.74
N ALA A 78 -19.07 18.67 -5.82
CA ALA A 78 -19.48 19.34 -7.05
C ALA A 78 -20.73 18.68 -7.65
N ILE A 79 -20.73 17.36 -7.77
CA ILE A 79 -21.89 16.57 -8.25
C ILE A 79 -23.11 16.77 -7.34
N VAL A 80 -22.95 16.73 -6.02
CA VAL A 80 -24.04 17.03 -5.08
C VAL A 80 -24.56 18.46 -5.27
N GLY A 81 -23.68 19.43 -5.52
CA GLY A 81 -24.05 20.81 -5.84
C GLY A 81 -24.85 20.94 -7.14
N GLU A 82 -24.55 20.13 -8.16
CA GLU A 82 -25.34 20.03 -9.40
C GLU A 82 -26.74 19.45 -9.10
N ILE A 83 -26.81 18.35 -8.34
CA ILE A 83 -28.06 17.70 -7.91
C ILE A 83 -28.94 18.66 -7.12
N GLU A 84 -28.37 19.44 -6.20
CA GLU A 84 -29.11 20.42 -5.38
C GLU A 84 -29.74 21.54 -6.23
N LYS A 85 -29.05 21.96 -7.30
CA LYS A 85 -29.52 23.01 -8.23
C LYS A 85 -30.56 22.51 -9.22
N ASP A 86 -30.61 21.20 -9.51
CA ASP A 86 -31.55 20.64 -10.47
C ASP A 86 -32.99 20.68 -9.92
N THR A 87 -33.89 21.37 -10.63
CA THR A 87 -35.29 21.54 -10.22
C THR A 87 -36.16 20.30 -10.44
N LYS A 88 -35.66 19.30 -11.17
CA LYS A 88 -36.37 18.05 -11.48
C LYS A 88 -36.16 16.95 -10.44
N ILE A 89 -35.19 17.14 -9.54
CA ILE A 89 -34.87 16.17 -8.48
C ILE A 89 -35.62 16.56 -7.21
N ASP A 90 -36.30 15.58 -6.59
CA ASP A 90 -37.07 15.82 -5.38
C ASP A 90 -36.19 16.17 -4.16
N SER A 91 -36.74 16.97 -3.25
CA SER A 91 -36.08 17.45 -2.03
C SER A 91 -35.59 16.33 -1.09
N ILE A 92 -36.31 15.20 -1.02
CA ILE A 92 -35.91 14.04 -0.22
C ILE A 92 -34.67 13.42 -0.83
N GLU A 93 -34.63 13.29 -2.16
CA GLU A 93 -33.49 12.72 -2.86
C GLU A 93 -32.26 13.62 -2.75
N LYS A 94 -32.40 14.93 -2.93
CA LYS A 94 -31.33 15.92 -2.67
C LYS A 94 -30.73 15.75 -1.28
N THR A 95 -31.57 15.61 -0.25
CA THR A 95 -31.12 15.41 1.13
C THR A 95 -30.31 14.11 1.29
N LYS A 96 -30.68 13.02 0.60
CA LYS A 96 -29.88 11.78 0.62
C LYS A 96 -28.50 11.99 0.01
N TRP A 97 -28.41 12.62 -1.15
CA TRP A 97 -27.14 12.90 -1.83
C TRP A 97 -26.25 13.83 -1.03
N ARG A 98 -26.82 14.88 -0.41
CA ARG A 98 -26.08 15.76 0.51
C ARG A 98 -25.51 15.02 1.71
N ASN A 99 -26.30 14.13 2.31
CA ASN A 99 -25.85 13.30 3.43
C ASN A 99 -24.80 12.26 3.03
N ALA A 100 -24.92 11.68 1.83
CA ALA A 100 -23.92 10.76 1.30
C ALA A 100 -22.60 11.47 0.99
N GLY A 101 -22.66 12.63 0.32
CA GLY A 101 -21.49 13.43 -0.03
C GLY A 101 -20.72 13.95 1.19
N SER A 102 -21.39 14.27 2.30
CA SER A 102 -20.71 14.71 3.53
C SER A 102 -20.00 13.56 4.27
N LYS A 103 -20.49 12.32 4.11
CA LYS A 103 -19.94 11.12 4.74
C LYS A 103 -18.94 10.36 3.87
N LEU A 104 -18.85 10.69 2.59
CA LEU A 104 -17.97 10.00 1.65
C LEU A 104 -16.51 10.06 2.12
N ARG A 105 -15.86 8.91 2.09
CA ARG A 105 -14.41 8.73 2.29
C ARG A 105 -13.89 7.80 1.21
N PHE A 106 -12.60 7.89 0.89
CA PHE A 106 -12.01 6.99 -0.09
C PHE A 106 -11.93 5.56 0.48
N PRO A 107 -12.52 4.56 -0.18
CA PRO A 107 -12.60 3.21 0.36
C PRO A 107 -11.23 2.52 0.32
N TYR A 108 -11.00 1.61 1.27
CA TYR A 108 -9.86 0.69 1.25
C TYR A 108 -10.33 -0.73 0.87
N TRP A 109 -9.43 -1.50 0.29
CA TRP A 109 -9.61 -2.94 0.14
C TRP A 109 -8.76 -3.65 1.19
N ASP A 110 -9.40 -4.36 2.10
CA ASP A 110 -8.72 -5.29 3.01
C ASP A 110 -8.30 -6.55 2.24
N TRP A 111 -7.15 -6.46 1.58
CA TRP A 111 -6.51 -7.56 0.87
C TRP A 111 -5.93 -8.63 1.80
N SER A 112 -6.00 -8.44 3.12
CA SER A 112 -5.46 -9.35 4.12
C SER A 112 -6.51 -10.20 4.83
N ASP A 113 -7.80 -9.86 4.70
CA ASP A 113 -8.91 -10.59 5.31
C ASP A 113 -8.89 -12.06 4.86
N LYS A 114 -9.05 -12.99 5.82
CA LYS A 114 -9.07 -14.44 5.54
C LYS A 114 -10.14 -14.82 4.51
N LYS A 115 -11.22 -14.05 4.38
CA LYS A 115 -12.24 -14.28 3.34
C LYS A 115 -11.69 -14.15 1.91
N VAL A 116 -10.62 -13.40 1.70
CA VAL A 116 -9.99 -13.20 0.39
C VAL A 116 -9.43 -14.51 -0.17
N GLU A 117 -9.13 -15.51 0.66
CA GLU A 117 -8.85 -16.89 0.20
C GLU A 117 -9.97 -17.45 -0.69
N LYS A 118 -11.21 -17.09 -0.35
CA LYS A 118 -12.42 -17.59 -1.00
C LYS A 118 -12.98 -16.60 -2.00
N THR A 119 -12.95 -15.30 -1.67
CA THR A 119 -13.53 -14.26 -2.52
C THR A 119 -12.58 -13.79 -3.62
N GLY A 120 -11.27 -13.96 -3.44
CA GLY A 120 -10.24 -13.51 -4.36
C GLY A 120 -10.23 -11.99 -4.55
N PHE A 121 -9.71 -11.57 -5.70
CA PHE A 121 -9.63 -10.17 -6.11
C PHE A 121 -11.04 -9.58 -6.34
N PRO A 122 -11.33 -8.37 -5.82
CA PRO A 122 -12.68 -7.80 -5.90
C PRO A 122 -13.19 -7.65 -7.34
N LYS A 123 -14.42 -8.13 -7.59
CA LYS A 123 -15.06 -8.09 -8.92
C LYS A 123 -15.21 -6.68 -9.49
N ILE A 124 -15.33 -5.67 -8.63
CA ILE A 124 -15.42 -4.26 -9.06
C ILE A 124 -14.13 -3.77 -9.73
N PHE A 125 -13.00 -4.43 -9.58
CA PHE A 125 -11.76 -4.05 -10.26
C PHE A 125 -11.58 -4.75 -11.61
N ILE A 126 -12.50 -5.64 -12.01
CA ILE A 126 -12.45 -6.37 -13.29
C ILE A 126 -13.73 -6.20 -14.13
N ALA A 127 -14.82 -5.73 -13.53
CA ALA A 127 -16.06 -5.50 -14.24
C ALA A 127 -15.93 -4.30 -15.20
N ALA A 128 -16.35 -4.47 -16.46
CA ALA A 128 -16.32 -3.39 -17.47
C ALA A 128 -17.24 -2.23 -17.14
N THR A 129 -18.35 -2.50 -16.46
CA THR A 129 -19.35 -1.51 -16.07
C THR A 129 -19.70 -1.61 -14.59
N VAL A 130 -20.21 -0.50 -14.04
CA VAL A 130 -20.78 -0.42 -12.69
C VAL A 130 -22.15 0.24 -12.78
N ASP A 131 -23.10 -0.29 -12.01
CA ASP A 131 -24.44 0.29 -11.91
C ASP A 131 -24.44 1.46 -10.92
N VAL A 132 -24.93 2.61 -11.37
CA VAL A 132 -25.01 3.84 -10.57
C VAL A 132 -26.47 4.31 -10.52
N ILE A 133 -26.91 4.82 -9.36
CA ILE A 133 -28.27 5.35 -9.18
C ILE A 133 -28.42 6.66 -9.97
N ASP A 134 -29.48 6.77 -10.77
CA ASP A 134 -29.88 8.03 -11.40
C ASP A 134 -30.66 8.88 -10.38
N PRO A 135 -30.18 10.08 -10.01
CA PRO A 135 -30.88 10.92 -9.04
C PRO A 135 -32.24 11.42 -9.55
N HIS A 136 -32.52 11.38 -10.85
CA HIS A 136 -33.85 11.69 -11.41
C HIS A 136 -34.83 10.53 -11.28
N LYS A 137 -34.31 9.31 -11.12
CA LYS A 137 -35.09 8.06 -11.04
C LYS A 137 -34.44 7.14 -10.01
N PRO A 138 -34.55 7.45 -8.70
CA PRO A 138 -33.77 6.81 -7.64
C PRO A 138 -34.10 5.32 -7.42
N THR A 139 -35.15 4.81 -8.06
CA THR A 139 -35.50 3.37 -8.08
C THR A 139 -34.86 2.62 -9.25
N SER A 140 -34.09 3.30 -10.10
CA SER A 140 -33.42 2.73 -11.27
C SER A 140 -31.92 3.01 -11.24
N THR A 141 -31.17 2.12 -11.88
CA THR A 141 -29.73 2.28 -12.09
C THR A 141 -29.43 2.48 -13.56
N MET A 142 -28.29 3.12 -13.83
CA MET A 142 -27.68 3.21 -15.15
C MET A 142 -26.31 2.54 -15.10
N ALA A 143 -26.02 1.72 -16.11
CA ALA A 143 -24.71 1.12 -16.28
C ALA A 143 -23.74 2.17 -16.87
N LEU A 144 -22.65 2.44 -16.16
CA LEU A 144 -21.57 3.31 -16.62
C LEU A 144 -20.29 2.50 -16.78
N SER A 145 -19.41 2.94 -17.67
CA SER A 145 -18.04 2.41 -17.74
C SER A 145 -17.37 2.54 -16.37
N ASN A 146 -16.72 1.46 -15.93
CA ASN A 146 -16.17 1.38 -14.59
C ASN A 146 -14.77 2.02 -14.52
N PRO A 147 -14.62 3.18 -13.83
CA PRO A 147 -13.34 3.88 -13.72
C PRO A 147 -12.34 3.17 -12.78
N LEU A 148 -12.74 2.09 -12.10
CA LEU A 148 -11.88 1.32 -11.19
C LEU A 148 -11.27 0.08 -11.86
N MET A 149 -11.70 -0.27 -13.08
CA MET A 149 -11.17 -1.39 -13.82
C MET A 149 -9.75 -1.09 -14.33
N CYS A 150 -9.64 -0.02 -15.10
CA CYS A 150 -8.39 0.49 -15.64
C CYS A 150 -8.49 2.01 -15.82
N TYR A 151 -7.34 2.67 -15.95
CA TYR A 151 -7.25 4.04 -16.41
C TYR A 151 -6.88 4.07 -17.89
N ILE A 152 -7.52 4.92 -18.69
CA ILE A 152 -7.24 5.13 -20.11
C ILE A 152 -6.39 6.39 -20.23
N PHE A 153 -5.23 6.29 -20.88
CA PHE A 153 -4.30 7.39 -21.05
C PHE A 153 -4.65 8.22 -22.29
N GLU A 154 -4.83 9.53 -22.12
CA GLU A 154 -5.10 10.47 -23.21
C GLU A 154 -4.39 11.83 -22.95
N PRO A 155 -3.12 11.99 -23.38
CA PRO A 155 -2.24 11.02 -24.04
C PRO A 155 -1.52 10.08 -23.06
N ILE A 156 -0.85 9.05 -23.61
CA ILE A 156 0.16 8.27 -22.88
C ILE A 156 1.23 9.23 -22.34
N PRO A 157 1.63 9.12 -21.06
CA PRO A 157 2.66 9.96 -20.48
C PRO A 157 3.96 9.93 -21.30
N ALA A 158 4.54 11.10 -21.53
CA ALA A 158 5.85 11.18 -22.16
C ALA A 158 6.91 10.51 -21.28
N GLY A 159 7.86 9.79 -21.89
CA GLY A 159 8.90 9.08 -21.15
C GLY A 159 8.48 7.73 -20.55
N ALA A 160 7.26 7.23 -20.84
CA ALA A 160 6.84 5.90 -20.45
C ALA A 160 7.84 4.83 -20.95
N PRO A 161 8.44 4.02 -20.07
CA PRO A 161 9.55 3.14 -20.44
C PRO A 161 9.07 1.89 -21.17
N ASP A 162 9.86 1.45 -22.15
CA ASP A 162 9.68 0.15 -22.82
C ASP A 162 10.82 -0.78 -22.44
N GLN A 163 10.48 -1.92 -21.85
CA GLN A 163 11.42 -3.00 -21.59
C GLN A 163 10.70 -4.35 -21.61
N SER A 164 11.12 -5.24 -22.53
CA SER A 164 10.59 -6.60 -22.61
C SER A 164 10.47 -7.26 -21.22
N PRO A 165 9.29 -7.78 -20.84
CA PRO A 165 8.11 -8.02 -21.70
C PRO A 165 7.06 -6.88 -21.74
N VAL A 166 7.36 -5.70 -21.18
CA VAL A 166 6.43 -4.59 -20.97
C VAL A 166 6.76 -3.39 -21.86
N TYR A 167 5.75 -2.76 -22.45
CA TYR A 167 5.92 -1.67 -23.42
C TYR A 167 4.94 -0.53 -23.11
N PHE A 168 5.20 0.20 -22.00
CA PHE A 168 4.26 1.20 -21.48
C PHE A 168 4.00 2.34 -22.46
N SER A 169 4.95 2.69 -23.33
CA SER A 169 4.78 3.74 -24.34
C SER A 169 3.71 3.40 -25.39
N GLN A 170 3.33 2.12 -25.51
CA GLN A 170 2.35 1.60 -26.46
C GLN A 170 0.99 1.32 -25.80
N TRP A 171 0.91 1.40 -24.47
CA TRP A 171 -0.28 1.01 -23.72
C TRP A 171 -1.21 2.20 -23.51
N VAL A 172 -2.33 2.21 -24.22
CA VAL A 172 -3.37 3.26 -24.11
C VAL A 172 -4.16 3.20 -22.80
N ARG A 173 -3.92 2.19 -21.96
CA ARG A 173 -4.55 2.03 -20.65
C ARG A 173 -3.63 1.29 -19.70
N THR A 174 -3.98 1.29 -18.42
CA THR A 174 -3.31 0.44 -17.43
C THR A 174 -3.71 -1.03 -17.59
N TYR A 175 -2.75 -1.93 -17.42
CA TYR A 175 -2.93 -3.37 -17.51
C TYR A 175 -2.47 -4.11 -16.24
N ARG A 176 -3.06 -5.29 -16.01
CA ARG A 176 -2.61 -6.27 -15.02
C ARG A 176 -2.30 -7.57 -15.76
N TRP A 177 -1.15 -8.19 -15.49
CA TRP A 177 -0.73 -9.46 -16.10
C TRP A 177 -0.78 -9.51 -17.63
N ALA A 178 -0.40 -8.40 -18.30
CA ALA A 178 -0.44 -8.29 -19.75
C ALA A 178 0.42 -9.38 -20.43
N THR A 179 -0.03 -9.87 -21.58
CA THR A 179 0.77 -10.80 -22.38
C THR A 179 1.66 -10.03 -23.36
N ARG A 180 2.73 -10.67 -23.87
CA ARG A 180 3.77 -10.05 -24.72
C ARG A 180 3.25 -9.31 -25.97
N SER A 181 2.00 -9.49 -26.35
CA SER A 181 1.35 -8.84 -27.49
C SER A 181 0.10 -8.09 -27.02
N ALA A 182 0.29 -6.93 -26.38
CA ALA A 182 -0.79 -6.01 -26.09
C ALA A 182 -1.29 -5.38 -27.40
N LEU A 183 -2.08 -6.13 -28.18
CA LEU A 183 -2.91 -5.56 -29.23
C LEU A 183 -4.31 -6.16 -29.32
N THR A 184 -4.62 -7.36 -28.83
CA THR A 184 -6.01 -7.87 -28.98
C THR A 184 -6.55 -8.87 -27.95
N ASN A 185 -5.77 -9.46 -27.04
CA ASN A 185 -6.26 -10.60 -26.22
C ASN A 185 -5.84 -10.53 -24.74
N ASP A 186 -5.95 -9.35 -24.11
CA ASP A 186 -5.45 -9.14 -22.77
C ASP A 186 -6.29 -9.82 -21.69
N VAL A 187 -5.66 -10.75 -20.97
CA VAL A 187 -6.16 -11.20 -19.67
C VAL A 187 -5.97 -10.04 -18.70
N ASP A 188 -6.99 -9.18 -18.55
CA ASP A 188 -7.00 -8.13 -17.53
C ASP A 188 -7.56 -8.71 -16.23
N GLY A 189 -6.66 -8.94 -15.28
CA GLY A 189 -6.99 -9.51 -13.98
C GLY A 189 -5.79 -10.25 -13.42
N PRO A 190 -5.68 -10.37 -12.08
CA PRO A 190 -4.65 -11.21 -11.51
C PRO A 190 -4.76 -12.61 -12.12
N ARG A 191 -3.66 -13.12 -12.67
CA ARG A 191 -3.60 -14.57 -12.95
C ARG A 191 -3.95 -15.30 -11.65
N PRO A 192 -4.44 -16.55 -11.71
CA PRO A 192 -4.48 -17.41 -10.53
C PRO A 192 -3.04 -17.78 -10.12
N ILE A 193 -2.24 -16.77 -9.79
CA ILE A 193 -1.16 -16.89 -8.83
C ILE A 193 -1.81 -16.47 -7.52
N THR A 194 -2.59 -17.40 -6.97
CA THR A 194 -2.95 -17.41 -5.56
C THR A 194 -1.68 -17.75 -4.78
N ALA A 195 -0.69 -16.86 -4.78
CA ALA A 195 0.28 -16.89 -3.69
C ALA A 195 -0.58 -16.79 -2.42
N PRO A 196 -0.60 -17.82 -1.57
CA PRO A 196 -1.67 -18.00 -0.62
C PRO A 196 -1.70 -16.78 0.30
N ILE A 197 -2.90 -16.26 0.57
CA ILE A 197 -3.10 -15.14 1.49
C ILE A 197 -2.36 -15.39 2.82
N SER A 198 -2.17 -16.66 3.18
CA SER A 198 -1.42 -17.09 4.36
C SER A 198 -0.04 -16.46 4.42
N VAL A 199 0.66 -16.31 3.30
CA VAL A 199 1.98 -15.66 3.25
C VAL A 199 1.87 -14.16 3.54
N ILE A 200 0.88 -13.49 2.96
CA ILE A 200 0.60 -12.08 3.24
C ILE A 200 0.24 -11.87 4.72
N ARG A 201 -0.63 -12.72 5.25
CA ARG A 201 -1.09 -12.66 6.64
C ARG A 201 0.05 -12.99 7.61
N SER A 202 0.91 -13.95 7.28
CA SER A 202 2.15 -14.22 8.02
C SER A 202 3.13 -13.05 8.02
N LYS A 203 3.29 -12.32 6.90
CA LYS A 203 4.06 -11.07 6.85
C LYS A 203 3.44 -10.01 7.78
N LEU A 204 2.12 -9.84 7.76
CA LEU A 204 1.43 -8.90 8.66
C LEU A 204 1.57 -9.29 10.14
N ALA A 205 1.51 -10.57 10.47
CA ALA A 205 1.77 -11.04 11.84
C ALA A 205 3.17 -10.62 12.33
N ARG A 206 4.18 -10.58 11.43
CA ARG A 206 5.52 -10.06 11.71
C ARG A 206 5.55 -8.53 11.85
N VAL A 207 4.80 -7.80 11.04
CA VAL A 207 4.61 -6.34 11.21
C VAL A 207 4.01 -6.02 12.58
N PHE A 208 3.15 -6.88 13.11
CA PHE A 208 2.62 -6.77 14.47
C PHE A 208 3.48 -7.49 15.51
N SER A 209 4.76 -7.77 15.23
CA SER A 209 5.68 -8.45 16.17
C SER A 209 6.68 -7.54 16.88
N PHE A 210 6.61 -6.23 16.66
CA PHE A 210 7.41 -5.23 17.38
C PHE A 210 7.06 -5.20 18.89
N PRO A 211 7.99 -4.76 19.75
CA PRO A 211 7.71 -4.56 21.17
C PRO A 211 6.66 -3.46 21.37
N ALA A 212 5.84 -3.58 22.43
CA ALA A 212 4.82 -2.59 22.76
C ALA A 212 5.41 -1.21 23.10
N GLU A 213 6.63 -1.21 23.65
CA GLU A 213 7.43 -0.03 23.92
C GLU A 213 8.89 -0.31 23.53
N ALA A 214 9.49 0.60 22.77
CA ALA A 214 10.88 0.53 22.38
C ALA A 214 11.74 1.40 23.31
N PRO A 215 12.90 0.91 23.77
CA PRO A 215 13.92 1.75 24.39
C PRO A 215 14.26 2.93 23.48
N GLU A 216 14.48 4.12 24.06
CA GLU A 216 14.67 5.37 23.32
C GLU A 216 15.78 5.26 22.28
N GLU A 217 16.90 4.65 22.66
CA GLU A 217 18.08 4.41 21.81
C GLU A 217 17.81 3.47 20.63
N LEU A 218 16.76 2.65 20.69
CA LEU A 218 16.36 1.73 19.62
C LEU A 218 15.18 2.24 18.80
N GLN A 219 14.54 3.35 19.15
CA GLN A 219 13.38 3.88 18.42
C GLN A 219 13.67 4.15 16.94
N PRO A 220 14.80 4.79 16.54
CA PRO A 220 15.12 4.97 15.13
C PRO A 220 15.26 3.65 14.38
N THR A 221 15.93 2.68 14.99
CA THR A 221 16.11 1.34 14.43
C THR A 221 14.76 0.64 14.25
N TYR A 222 13.90 0.61 15.26
CA TYR A 222 12.57 -0.01 15.10
C TYR A 222 11.71 0.71 14.07
N TRP A 223 11.82 2.04 13.95
CA TRP A 223 11.12 2.80 12.93
C TRP A 223 11.58 2.41 11.53
N GLU A 224 12.87 2.37 11.25
CA GLU A 224 13.42 1.92 9.96
C GLU A 224 13.00 0.46 9.68
N TYR A 225 13.03 -0.41 10.70
CA TYR A 225 12.56 -1.78 10.56
C TYR A 225 11.10 -1.88 10.15
N PHE A 226 10.24 -1.04 10.73
CA PHE A 226 8.81 -0.99 10.44
C PHE A 226 8.49 -0.32 9.10
N SER A 227 9.17 0.75 8.73
CA SER A 227 8.79 1.61 7.59
C SER A 227 9.34 1.15 6.25
N ASP A 228 10.59 0.70 6.23
CA ASP A 228 11.44 0.59 5.03
C ASP A 228 11.61 -0.89 4.59
N ALA A 229 11.83 -1.23 3.33
CA ALA A 229 12.27 -2.56 2.91
C ALA A 229 13.80 -2.75 2.98
N SER A 230 14.57 -1.69 2.80
CA SER A 230 16.03 -1.63 2.97
C SER A 230 16.39 -1.37 4.44
N LYS A 231 17.44 -2.01 4.93
CA LYS A 231 17.89 -1.88 6.33
C LYS A 231 19.31 -1.34 6.34
N THR A 232 19.49 -0.12 6.82
CA THR A 232 20.81 0.52 6.92
C THR A 232 21.31 0.55 8.36
N LEU A 233 20.41 0.52 9.34
CA LEU A 233 20.78 0.50 10.76
C LEU A 233 21.10 -0.92 11.26
N PRO A 234 21.91 -1.04 12.33
CA PRO A 234 22.21 -2.33 12.94
C PRO A 234 20.94 -3.08 13.35
N ASN A 235 20.98 -4.41 13.22
CA ASN A 235 19.87 -5.28 13.60
C ASN A 235 19.40 -5.01 15.04
N ALA A 236 18.13 -4.65 15.21
CA ALA A 236 17.47 -4.68 16.51
C ALA A 236 17.47 -6.10 17.12
N HIS A 237 17.25 -6.19 18.43
CA HIS A 237 17.00 -7.48 19.08
C HIS A 237 15.81 -8.17 18.39
N LEU A 238 15.97 -9.44 18.00
CA LEU A 238 14.99 -10.19 17.20
C LEU A 238 14.67 -9.54 15.83
N ALA A 239 15.57 -8.77 15.21
CA ALA A 239 15.34 -8.20 13.87
C ALA A 239 15.00 -9.23 12.79
N ALA A 240 15.62 -10.41 12.83
CA ALA A 240 15.26 -11.56 11.98
C ALA A 240 13.79 -12.00 12.14
N THR A 241 13.13 -11.45 13.16
CA THR A 241 11.77 -11.74 13.58
C THR A 241 10.72 -10.71 13.18
N LEU A 242 11.14 -9.63 12.55
CA LEU A 242 10.27 -8.52 12.19
C LEU A 242 10.13 -8.44 10.68
N SER A 243 9.10 -7.73 10.23
CA SER A 243 8.84 -7.43 8.82
C SER A 243 8.43 -5.96 8.74
N SER A 244 8.76 -5.32 7.63
CA SER A 244 8.33 -3.93 7.39
C SER A 244 6.92 -3.87 6.82
N LEU A 245 6.34 -2.69 6.87
CA LEU A 245 5.08 -2.37 6.20
C LEU A 245 5.24 -2.42 4.67
N GLU A 246 6.41 -2.07 4.16
CA GLU A 246 6.72 -2.05 2.72
C GLU A 246 6.83 -3.47 2.12
N GLU A 247 7.20 -4.48 2.91
CA GLU A 247 7.34 -5.86 2.43
C GLU A 247 6.00 -6.49 1.92
N PRO A 248 4.90 -6.52 2.69
CA PRO A 248 3.62 -6.99 2.17
C PRO A 248 3.05 -6.06 1.09
N HIS A 249 3.39 -4.76 1.11
CA HIS A 249 3.06 -3.81 0.04
C HIS A 249 3.68 -4.23 -1.30
N ASN A 250 5.00 -4.46 -1.33
CA ASN A 250 5.72 -4.87 -2.53
C ASN A 250 5.16 -6.16 -3.12
N LYS A 251 4.83 -7.13 -2.24
CA LYS A 251 4.18 -8.36 -2.66
C LYS A 251 2.84 -8.10 -3.38
N ILE A 252 1.98 -7.25 -2.83
CA ILE A 252 0.68 -6.91 -3.44
C ILE A 252 0.88 -6.27 -4.83
N HIS A 253 1.86 -5.38 -4.99
CA HIS A 253 2.23 -4.80 -6.29
C HIS A 253 2.55 -5.89 -7.32
N LEU A 254 3.42 -6.84 -6.96
CA LEU A 254 3.85 -7.91 -7.86
C LEU A 254 2.74 -8.93 -8.14
N ASP A 255 1.92 -9.27 -7.15
CA ASP A 255 0.83 -10.25 -7.29
C ASP A 255 -0.32 -9.72 -8.16
N ILE A 256 -0.65 -8.43 -8.06
CA ILE A 256 -1.70 -7.80 -8.87
C ILE A 256 -1.17 -7.41 -10.25
N GLY A 257 0.02 -6.82 -10.30
CA GLY A 257 0.57 -6.27 -11.54
C GLY A 257 1.12 -7.32 -12.48
N GLY A 258 1.89 -8.30 -11.97
CA GLY A 258 2.58 -9.29 -12.80
C GLY A 258 3.45 -8.64 -13.87
N THR A 259 3.01 -8.70 -15.12
CA THR A 259 3.59 -7.99 -16.27
C THR A 259 2.70 -6.80 -16.66
N GLY A 260 2.43 -5.88 -15.73
CA GLY A 260 1.49 -4.76 -15.90
C GLY A 260 1.81 -3.59 -14.97
N ASN A 261 1.11 -2.46 -15.08
CA ASN A 261 1.50 -1.20 -14.41
C ASN A 261 1.67 -1.32 -12.89
N MET A 262 0.86 -2.16 -12.21
CA MET A 262 0.94 -2.32 -10.76
C MET A 262 2.23 -2.98 -10.25
N SER A 263 3.01 -3.64 -11.11
CA SER A 263 4.25 -4.35 -10.69
C SER A 263 5.52 -3.64 -11.12
N TYR A 264 5.42 -2.49 -11.78
CA TYR A 264 6.58 -1.71 -12.18
C TYR A 264 6.49 -0.35 -11.54
N LEU A 265 7.51 0.00 -10.75
CA LEU A 265 7.86 1.39 -10.61
C LEU A 265 8.40 1.79 -11.99
N GLU A 266 7.58 2.50 -12.76
CA GLU A 266 7.92 2.97 -14.11
C GLU A 266 9.11 3.95 -13.99
N MET A 267 10.34 3.43 -13.89
CA MET A 267 11.57 4.17 -13.53
C MET A 267 12.79 3.40 -13.95
N ALA A 268 13.88 4.12 -14.20
CA ALA A 268 15.24 3.65 -14.03
C ALA A 268 15.85 4.44 -12.84
N GLU A 269 16.45 3.78 -11.85
CA GLU A 269 17.09 4.38 -10.68
C GLU A 269 18.54 3.96 -10.50
N ASP A 270 19.30 4.97 -10.11
CA ASP A 270 20.64 4.91 -9.55
C ASP A 270 20.55 5.11 -8.03
N GLN A 271 21.54 4.67 -7.28
CA GLN A 271 21.56 4.61 -5.82
C GLN A 271 21.41 5.95 -5.04
N TYR A 272 20.95 7.05 -5.66
CA TYR A 272 21.16 8.43 -5.21
C TYR A 272 19.94 9.20 -4.66
N GLY A 273 18.71 8.65 -4.66
CA GLY A 273 17.58 9.18 -3.86
C GLY A 273 16.27 9.47 -4.63
N THR A 274 15.41 10.38 -4.14
CA THR A 274 14.16 10.81 -4.82
C THR A 274 14.30 12.22 -5.41
N TYR A 275 13.25 12.75 -6.05
CA TYR A 275 13.21 14.13 -6.56
C TYR A 275 13.77 15.20 -5.59
N GLN A 276 13.62 14.99 -4.26
CA GLN A 276 14.13 15.93 -3.25
C GLN A 276 15.00 15.29 -2.15
N GLU A 277 14.96 13.98 -1.96
CA GLU A 277 15.81 13.32 -0.97
C GLU A 277 17.12 12.87 -1.63
N LYS A 278 18.26 13.36 -1.14
CA LYS A 278 19.58 12.86 -1.56
C LYS A 278 19.93 11.56 -0.84
N ALA A 279 20.73 10.71 -1.46
CA ALA A 279 21.32 9.55 -0.78
C ALA A 279 22.06 9.97 0.49
N GLY A 280 21.77 9.27 1.59
CA GLY A 280 22.34 9.57 2.91
C GLY A 280 21.78 10.83 3.58
N ALA A 281 20.69 11.42 3.06
CA ALA A 281 20.00 12.51 3.74
C ALA A 281 19.55 12.10 5.15
N ILE A 282 19.66 13.04 6.09
CA ILE A 282 19.15 12.83 7.45
C ILE A 282 17.63 12.88 7.40
N ILE A 283 17.00 11.75 7.74
CA ILE A 283 15.55 11.65 7.89
C ILE A 283 15.18 11.92 9.34
N SER A 284 14.22 12.81 9.56
CA SER A 284 13.66 13.12 10.86
C SER A 284 12.15 13.34 10.77
N GLU A 285 11.52 13.62 11.92
CA GLU A 285 10.10 13.96 11.94
C GLU A 285 9.78 15.31 11.26
N ASP A 286 10.80 16.13 11.00
CA ASP A 286 10.71 17.41 10.29
C ASP A 286 11.03 17.30 8.79
N SER A 287 11.37 16.10 8.29
CA SER A 287 11.61 15.89 6.86
C SER A 287 10.36 16.22 6.04
N CYS A 288 10.54 17.04 5.01
CA CYS A 288 9.51 17.44 4.07
C CYS A 288 9.01 16.23 3.26
N LEU A 289 7.73 16.29 2.87
CA LEU A 289 7.05 15.30 2.05
C LEU A 289 6.59 15.97 0.72
N PRO A 290 7.52 16.38 -0.15
CA PRO A 290 7.18 16.97 -1.44
C PRO A 290 6.48 15.95 -2.36
N PRO A 291 5.66 16.41 -3.32
CA PRO A 291 5.36 17.81 -3.63
C PRO A 291 4.19 18.37 -2.80
N PHE A 292 3.85 17.74 -1.68
CA PHE A 292 2.62 18.05 -0.97
C PHE A 292 2.78 19.29 -0.09
N ARG A 293 2.03 20.34 -0.42
CA ARG A 293 1.96 21.55 0.37
C ARG A 293 0.79 21.54 1.35
N LYS A 294 1.02 22.09 2.55
CA LYS A 294 -0.05 22.37 3.53
C LYS A 294 -0.54 23.83 3.46
N ASP A 295 0.30 24.71 2.92
CA ASP A 295 -0.03 26.10 2.60
C ASP A 295 0.87 26.62 1.47
N SER A 296 0.81 27.92 1.15
CA SER A 296 1.58 28.51 0.05
C SER A 296 3.10 28.44 0.21
N GLU A 297 3.59 28.31 1.45
CA GLU A 297 5.02 28.41 1.79
C GLU A 297 5.60 27.09 2.28
N HIS A 298 4.79 26.21 2.88
CA HIS A 298 5.28 25.03 3.59
C HIS A 298 4.78 23.71 2.99
N TYR A 299 5.71 22.74 2.91
CA TYR A 299 5.38 21.35 2.67
C TYR A 299 4.78 20.68 3.92
N TRP A 300 4.04 19.60 3.69
CA TRP A 300 3.80 18.60 4.73
C TRP A 300 5.13 18.04 5.21
N VAL A 301 5.24 17.74 6.50
CA VAL A 301 6.39 17.04 7.09
C VAL A 301 5.97 15.73 7.75
N ALA A 302 6.92 14.83 8.01
CA ALA A 302 6.63 13.50 8.58
C ALA A 302 5.79 13.54 9.87
N LYS A 303 6.04 14.49 10.78
CA LYS A 303 5.26 14.64 12.02
C LYS A 303 3.82 15.09 11.80
N ASP A 304 3.54 15.85 10.73
CA ASP A 304 2.19 16.31 10.42
C ASP A 304 1.25 15.12 10.18
N VAL A 305 1.79 14.00 9.71
CA VAL A 305 1.02 12.81 9.33
C VAL A 305 1.15 11.62 10.28
N ARG A 306 1.81 11.76 11.44
CA ARG A 306 2.17 10.64 12.33
C ARG A 306 0.99 9.74 12.75
N GLY A 307 -0.04 10.31 13.37
CA GLY A 307 -1.17 9.54 13.91
C GLY A 307 -2.53 10.19 13.67
N LEU A 308 -3.61 9.54 14.13
CA LEU A 308 -4.98 10.04 13.98
C LEU A 308 -5.54 10.68 15.26
N GLN A 309 -4.81 10.57 16.37
CA GLN A 309 -5.25 11.10 17.66
C GLN A 309 -4.97 12.60 17.77
N PRO A 310 -5.73 13.35 18.59
CA PRO A 310 -5.42 14.74 18.88
C PRO A 310 -3.97 14.91 19.34
N GLY A 311 -3.24 15.85 18.73
CA GLY A 311 -1.83 16.11 19.01
C GLY A 311 -0.82 15.23 18.26
N GLN A 312 -1.26 14.26 17.46
CA GLN A 312 -0.38 13.42 16.62
C GLN A 312 -0.26 13.95 15.17
N GLY A 313 0.08 15.23 15.05
CA GLY A 313 0.17 15.97 13.78
C GLY A 313 -1.11 16.75 13.45
N LEU A 314 -1.30 17.07 12.17
CA LEU A 314 -2.46 17.82 11.66
C LEU A 314 -3.70 16.93 11.57
N ASP A 315 -4.89 17.54 11.57
CA ASP A 315 -6.14 16.82 11.36
C ASP A 315 -6.26 16.31 9.91
N LYS A 316 -6.51 15.00 9.77
CA LYS A 316 -6.67 14.34 8.46
C LYS A 316 -8.13 14.16 8.04
N TYR A 317 -9.08 14.39 8.95
CA TYR A 317 -10.53 14.27 8.74
C TYR A 317 -11.04 12.90 8.25
N TYR A 318 -10.24 11.85 8.39
CA TYR A 318 -10.66 10.46 8.23
C TYR A 318 -10.27 9.64 9.46
N THR A 319 -10.92 8.49 9.62
CA THR A 319 -10.54 7.46 10.58
C THR A 319 -11.00 6.10 10.09
N TYR A 320 -10.62 5.04 10.79
CA TYR A 320 -11.05 3.67 10.51
C TYR A 320 -12.06 3.22 11.56
N PRO A 321 -13.08 2.42 11.18
CA PRO A 321 -13.93 1.77 12.17
C PRO A 321 -13.10 0.99 13.19
N PRO A 322 -13.48 0.96 14.48
CA PRO A 322 -12.80 0.13 15.46
C PRO A 322 -12.71 -1.33 15.01
N LEU A 323 -11.54 -1.92 15.16
CA LEU A 323 -11.25 -3.29 14.78
C LEU A 323 -11.47 -4.20 15.99
N THR A 324 -12.52 -5.03 15.95
CA THR A 324 -12.79 -6.03 16.98
C THR A 324 -12.27 -7.40 16.56
N LEU A 325 -11.27 -7.89 17.29
CA LEU A 325 -10.58 -9.15 17.04
C LEU A 325 -11.06 -10.22 18.02
N PRO A 326 -11.46 -11.42 17.54
CA PRO A 326 -11.76 -12.53 18.43
C PRO A 326 -10.47 -13.04 19.09
N VAL A 327 -10.52 -13.28 20.40
CA VAL A 327 -9.43 -13.92 21.15
C VAL A 327 -9.95 -15.18 21.87
N LYS A 328 -9.04 -16.00 22.38
CA LYS A 328 -9.39 -17.28 23.03
C LYS A 328 -10.37 -17.09 24.20
N GLY A 329 -11.23 -18.09 24.41
CA GLY A 329 -12.19 -18.10 25.51
C GLY A 329 -13.47 -17.30 25.26
N GLY A 330 -13.81 -17.03 23.99
CA GLY A 330 -15.03 -16.30 23.62
C GLY A 330 -14.97 -14.81 23.91
N LYS A 331 -13.78 -14.27 24.18
CA LYS A 331 -13.53 -12.85 24.41
C LYS A 331 -13.18 -12.15 23.08
N SER A 332 -13.19 -10.83 23.10
CA SER A 332 -12.71 -10.01 22.00
C SER A 332 -11.90 -8.82 22.50
N VAL A 333 -10.99 -8.36 21.65
CA VAL A 333 -10.18 -7.15 21.86
C VAL A 333 -10.61 -6.15 20.80
N THR A 334 -10.92 -4.91 21.20
CA THR A 334 -11.31 -3.85 20.25
C THR A 334 -10.25 -2.77 20.23
N ILE A 335 -9.72 -2.51 19.03
CA ILE A 335 -8.70 -1.50 18.78
C ILE A 335 -9.36 -0.32 18.10
N ASP A 336 -9.27 0.85 18.72
CA ASP A 336 -9.78 2.11 18.19
C ASP A 336 -8.62 3.09 18.05
N VAL A 337 -8.20 3.35 16.81
CA VAL A 337 -7.03 4.18 16.50
C VAL A 337 -7.19 5.63 16.97
N MET A 338 -8.42 6.07 17.25
CA MET A 338 -8.70 7.40 17.80
C MET A 338 -8.51 7.48 19.31
N LYS A 339 -8.31 6.35 20.00
CA LYS A 339 -8.12 6.29 21.45
C LYS A 339 -6.67 6.01 21.80
N SER A 340 -6.16 6.73 22.79
CA SER A 340 -4.86 6.42 23.40
C SER A 340 -4.88 5.04 24.05
N SER A 341 -3.75 4.34 24.00
CA SER A 341 -3.58 3.04 24.67
C SER A 341 -2.46 3.10 25.71
N THR A 342 -2.71 2.42 26.82
CA THR A 342 -1.72 2.08 27.86
C THR A 342 -0.72 1.03 27.35
N ALA A 343 0.39 0.84 28.06
CA ALA A 343 1.37 -0.20 27.73
C ALA A 343 0.74 -1.61 27.73
N ASP A 344 -0.09 -1.92 28.74
CA ASP A 344 -0.80 -3.20 28.84
C ASP A 344 -1.78 -3.42 27.69
N GLU A 345 -2.54 -2.38 27.32
CA GLU A 345 -3.43 -2.45 26.15
C GLU A 345 -2.63 -2.66 24.86
N ARG A 346 -1.47 -2.02 24.68
CA ARG A 346 -0.61 -2.28 23.50
C ARG A 346 -0.16 -3.72 23.45
N ILE A 347 0.24 -4.32 24.59
CA ILE A 347 0.60 -5.73 24.67
C ILE A 347 -0.58 -6.61 24.27
N GLU A 348 -1.78 -6.33 24.78
CA GLU A 348 -3.01 -7.07 24.44
C GLU A 348 -3.36 -6.93 22.94
N TYR A 349 -3.28 -5.72 22.39
CA TYR A 349 -3.59 -5.43 20.99
C TYR A 349 -2.63 -6.13 20.04
N ILE A 350 -1.33 -6.05 20.34
CA ILE A 350 -0.27 -6.75 19.61
C ILE A 350 -0.52 -8.26 19.64
N ALA A 351 -0.82 -8.83 20.80
CA ALA A 351 -1.11 -10.26 20.92
C ALA A 351 -2.36 -10.67 20.12
N ALA A 352 -3.42 -9.85 20.16
CA ALA A 352 -4.65 -10.09 19.40
C ALA A 352 -4.42 -10.01 17.88
N LEU A 353 -3.66 -9.02 17.41
CA LEU A 353 -3.30 -8.86 15.99
C LEU A 353 -2.43 -10.02 15.50
N ARG A 354 -1.43 -10.45 16.28
CA ARG A 354 -0.63 -11.64 15.97
C ARG A 354 -1.50 -12.89 15.88
N GLU A 355 -2.40 -13.12 16.85
CA GLU A 355 -3.33 -14.27 16.81
C GLU A 355 -4.27 -14.19 15.60
N TYR A 356 -4.73 -12.98 15.26
CA TYR A 356 -5.61 -12.76 14.13
C TYR A 356 -4.91 -13.05 12.80
N TYR A 357 -3.69 -12.57 12.58
CA TYR A 357 -2.98 -12.66 11.30
C TYR A 357 -2.12 -13.90 11.12
N LYS A 358 -1.66 -14.57 12.18
CA LYS A 358 -0.81 -15.76 12.02
C LYS A 358 -1.51 -16.90 11.27
N ASP A 359 -0.69 -17.81 10.76
CA ASP A 359 -1.14 -19.06 10.16
C ASP A 359 -1.53 -20.14 11.19
N ASP A 360 -2.31 -21.10 10.71
CA ASP A 360 -2.75 -22.27 11.47
C ASP A 360 -1.54 -23.15 11.88
N PRO A 361 -1.63 -23.89 13.01
CA PRO A 361 -0.55 -24.79 13.46
C PRO A 361 -0.05 -25.72 12.36
N VAL A 362 1.27 -25.80 12.19
CA VAL A 362 1.92 -26.60 11.15
C VAL A 362 2.19 -28.00 11.69
N PRO A 363 1.90 -29.09 10.93
CA PRO A 363 2.26 -30.44 11.34
C PRO A 363 3.79 -30.58 11.44
N LEU A 364 4.26 -31.29 12.47
CA LEU A 364 5.67 -31.64 12.59
C LEU A 364 6.07 -32.63 11.49
N ARG A 365 7.30 -32.49 10.99
CA ARG A 365 7.91 -33.38 9.98
C ARG A 365 8.30 -34.76 10.53
N ASP A 366 8.17 -34.98 11.83
CA ASP A 366 8.54 -36.23 12.51
C ASP A 366 7.47 -37.34 12.36
N GLY A 367 6.39 -37.09 11.63
CA GLY A 367 5.31 -38.05 11.43
C GLY A 367 4.42 -38.29 12.65
N SER A 368 4.63 -37.56 13.75
CA SER A 368 3.86 -37.71 14.99
C SER A 368 2.40 -37.26 14.88
N GLY A 369 2.04 -36.54 13.82
CA GLY A 369 0.73 -35.89 13.65
C GLY A 369 0.51 -34.71 14.60
N VAL A 370 1.49 -34.36 15.43
CA VAL A 370 1.46 -33.17 16.29
C VAL A 370 1.53 -31.93 15.40
N LYS A 371 0.69 -30.94 15.71
CA LYS A 371 0.79 -29.61 15.11
C LYS A 371 1.35 -28.63 16.12
N ALA A 372 2.36 -27.88 15.72
CA ALA A 372 3.00 -26.87 16.56
C ALA A 372 2.72 -25.46 16.00
N LYS A 373 2.67 -24.49 16.91
CA LYS A 373 2.67 -23.08 16.53
C LYS A 373 4.12 -22.62 16.41
N PRO A 374 4.50 -21.85 15.38
CA PRO A 374 5.83 -21.25 15.30
C PRO A 374 6.11 -20.45 16.58
N ARG A 375 7.24 -20.73 17.21
CA ARG A 375 7.62 -20.13 18.51
C ARG A 375 7.95 -18.66 18.35
N PHE A 376 8.40 -18.28 17.17
CA PHE A 376 8.69 -16.92 16.78
C PHE A 376 7.61 -15.89 17.13
N PHE A 377 6.31 -16.24 17.04
CA PHE A 377 5.24 -15.30 17.39
C PHE A 377 5.00 -15.19 18.92
N TYR A 378 5.63 -16.06 19.71
CA TYR A 378 5.46 -16.22 21.16
C TYR A 378 6.80 -16.56 21.86
N PRO A 379 7.78 -15.65 21.85
CA PRO A 379 9.12 -15.93 22.38
C PRO A 379 9.09 -16.29 23.88
N ASP A 380 8.16 -15.72 24.64
CA ASP A 380 8.14 -15.72 26.11
C ASP A 380 7.09 -16.65 26.74
N LEU A 381 6.71 -17.75 26.07
CA LEU A 381 5.82 -18.74 26.68
C LEU A 381 6.52 -19.46 27.85
N ASP A 382 5.98 -19.30 29.05
CA ASP A 382 6.39 -20.04 30.24
C ASP A 382 6.04 -21.54 30.09
N PRO A 383 7.03 -22.44 30.12
CA PRO A 383 6.80 -23.89 30.00
C PRO A 383 5.87 -24.47 31.08
N ASP A 384 5.66 -23.79 32.21
CA ASP A 384 4.87 -24.29 33.35
C ASP A 384 3.35 -24.17 33.15
N THR A 385 2.88 -23.61 32.03
CA THR A 385 1.46 -23.29 31.78
C THR A 385 0.65 -24.41 31.12
N GLY A 386 1.01 -25.68 31.36
CA GLY A 386 0.26 -26.84 30.84
C GLY A 386 0.53 -27.19 29.37
N TYR A 387 1.66 -26.72 28.83
CA TYR A 387 2.13 -27.11 27.50
C TYR A 387 2.87 -28.45 27.55
N LYS A 388 2.75 -29.24 26.48
CA LYS A 388 3.57 -30.44 26.29
C LYS A 388 4.89 -30.06 25.63
N ILE A 389 6.00 -30.37 26.27
CA ILE A 389 7.34 -30.20 25.67
C ILE A 389 7.49 -31.16 24.49
N ILE A 390 7.84 -30.61 23.33
CA ILE A 390 8.19 -31.36 22.13
C ILE A 390 9.72 -31.37 22.04
N SER A 391 10.33 -32.46 22.50
CA SER A 391 11.79 -32.62 22.46
C SER A 391 12.30 -32.57 21.02
N GLY A 392 13.42 -31.89 20.79
CA GLY A 392 14.00 -31.77 19.45
C GLY A 392 13.30 -30.79 18.51
N TYR A 393 12.23 -30.10 18.93
CA TYR A 393 11.60 -29.05 18.12
C TYR A 393 12.61 -27.96 17.74
N ARG A 394 12.61 -27.58 16.46
CA ARG A 394 13.39 -26.47 15.91
C ARG A 394 12.46 -25.63 15.04
N ASP A 395 12.46 -24.32 15.28
CA ASP A 395 11.79 -23.35 14.42
C ASP A 395 12.84 -22.83 13.44
N PHE A 396 12.52 -22.84 12.14
CA PHE A 396 13.43 -22.41 11.08
C PHE A 396 12.90 -21.14 10.45
N VAL A 397 13.68 -20.06 10.57
CA VAL A 397 13.39 -18.78 9.93
C VAL A 397 14.31 -18.63 8.74
N VAL A 398 13.73 -18.49 7.54
CA VAL A 398 14.47 -18.08 6.36
C VAL A 398 14.39 -16.57 6.25
N VAL A 399 15.57 -15.93 6.23
CA VAL A 399 15.72 -14.50 6.00
C VAL A 399 16.32 -14.33 4.61
N GLY A 400 15.58 -13.68 3.72
CA GLY A 400 16.05 -13.32 2.38
C GLY A 400 16.27 -11.83 2.30
N SER A 401 17.43 -11.42 1.80
CA SER A 401 17.70 -10.05 1.38
C SER A 401 17.95 -10.08 -0.11
N LEU A 402 17.19 -9.28 -0.85
CA LEU A 402 17.29 -9.16 -2.30
C LEU A 402 17.75 -7.74 -2.62
N SER A 403 18.73 -7.63 -3.51
CA SER A 403 19.15 -6.32 -4.00
C SER A 403 18.06 -5.76 -4.91
N GLN A 404 17.64 -4.53 -4.65
CA GLN A 404 16.69 -3.79 -5.49
C GLN A 404 17.08 -3.81 -6.98
N TYR A 405 18.39 -3.80 -7.26
CA TYR A 405 18.98 -3.69 -8.59
C TYR A 405 19.55 -5.00 -9.12
N ALA A 406 19.24 -6.14 -8.49
CA ALA A 406 19.70 -7.45 -8.98
C ALA A 406 19.22 -7.74 -10.42
N PHE A 407 18.06 -7.20 -10.79
CA PHE A 407 17.45 -7.37 -12.11
C PHE A 407 16.84 -6.06 -12.60
N ARG A 408 16.64 -5.95 -13.92
CA ARG A 408 15.98 -4.81 -14.54
C ARG A 408 14.46 -4.87 -14.30
N GLY A 409 14.06 -4.38 -13.13
CA GLY A 409 12.68 -4.28 -12.66
C GLY A 409 12.34 -5.22 -11.52
N SER A 410 11.09 -5.08 -11.07
CA SER A 410 10.56 -5.83 -9.94
C SER A 410 10.76 -7.33 -10.09
N HIS A 411 11.15 -7.96 -9.00
CA HIS A 411 11.48 -9.37 -8.96
C HIS A 411 11.12 -9.97 -7.60
N ARG A 412 11.03 -11.29 -7.54
CA ARG A 412 10.71 -12.01 -6.32
C ARG A 412 11.56 -13.26 -6.22
N LEU A 413 11.91 -13.63 -4.99
CA LEU A 413 12.45 -14.93 -4.66
C LEU A 413 11.33 -15.76 -4.03
N GLU A 414 11.00 -16.89 -4.64
CA GLU A 414 10.02 -17.83 -4.10
C GLU A 414 10.74 -19.03 -3.48
N LEU A 415 10.36 -19.39 -2.26
CA LEU A 415 10.89 -20.54 -1.55
C LEU A 415 9.90 -21.69 -1.62
N PHE A 416 10.37 -22.84 -2.09
CA PHE A 416 9.65 -24.10 -2.10
C PHE A 416 10.38 -25.13 -1.25
N LEU A 417 9.61 -25.97 -0.57
CA LEU A 417 10.10 -27.07 0.22
C LEU A 417 9.27 -28.31 -0.11
N ASP A 418 9.90 -29.33 -0.68
CA ASP A 418 9.22 -30.53 -1.18
C ASP A 418 8.05 -30.16 -2.13
N GLU A 419 8.34 -29.30 -3.11
CA GLU A 419 7.38 -28.72 -4.08
C GLU A 419 6.26 -27.84 -3.49
N SER A 420 6.20 -27.70 -2.17
CA SER A 420 5.22 -26.86 -1.49
C SER A 420 5.74 -25.43 -1.35
N PHE A 421 4.96 -24.45 -1.80
CA PHE A 421 5.30 -23.04 -1.62
C PHE A 421 5.30 -22.67 -0.13
N VAL A 422 6.43 -22.13 0.33
CA VAL A 422 6.64 -21.73 1.74
C VAL A 422 6.45 -20.24 1.92
N GLY A 423 6.93 -19.43 0.97
CA GLY A 423 6.85 -17.99 1.04
C GLY A 423 7.70 -17.31 -0.03
N ASP A 424 7.65 -15.98 -0.05
CA ASP A 424 8.42 -15.17 -0.98
C ASP A 424 9.02 -13.94 -0.32
N VAL A 425 10.04 -13.38 -0.95
CA VAL A 425 10.49 -12.00 -0.75
C VAL A 425 10.30 -11.28 -2.07
N SER A 426 9.54 -10.20 -2.04
CA SER A 426 9.18 -9.42 -3.23
C SER A 426 9.90 -8.06 -3.18
N VAL A 427 10.60 -7.76 -4.26
CA VAL A 427 11.21 -6.45 -4.50
C VAL A 427 10.36 -5.75 -5.53
N PHE A 428 9.73 -4.65 -5.10
CA PHE A 428 9.13 -3.69 -6.00
C PHE A 428 10.23 -2.69 -6.35
N SER A 429 10.88 -2.90 -7.49
CA SER A 429 12.05 -2.11 -7.88
C SER A 429 11.81 -1.27 -9.11
N ARG A 430 12.56 -0.19 -9.14
CA ARG A 430 12.84 0.63 -10.32
C ARG A 430 13.75 -0.18 -11.27
N LEU A 431 13.71 0.09 -12.57
CA LEU A 431 14.75 -0.34 -13.53
C LEU A 431 16.08 0.32 -13.13
N ASN A 432 17.23 -0.01 -13.71
CA ASN A 432 18.50 0.70 -13.46
C ASN A 432 19.01 1.24 -14.82
N PRO A 433 19.32 2.55 -14.96
CA PRO A 433 19.74 3.12 -16.23
C PRO A 433 21.24 2.91 -16.51
N GLU A 434 22.06 2.68 -15.48
CA GLU A 434 23.53 2.79 -15.54
C GLU A 434 24.30 1.50 -15.83
N GLN A 435 23.65 0.45 -16.35
CA GLN A 435 24.35 -0.71 -16.92
C GLN A 435 23.97 -0.99 -18.37
N CYS A 436 24.04 0.06 -19.20
CA CYS A 436 24.13 -0.04 -20.65
C CYS A 436 25.54 0.35 -21.11
N GLU A 437 26.52 -0.53 -20.85
CA GLU A 437 27.52 -0.99 -21.83
C GLU A 437 28.44 -2.04 -21.18
N ALA A 438 28.36 -3.27 -21.70
CA ALA A 438 29.50 -4.03 -22.17
C ALA A 438 29.05 -4.89 -23.36
#